data_AF-A0A7S3PZG9-F1
#
_entry.id   AF-A0A7S3PZG9-F1
#
_cell.length_a   1.000
_cell.length_b   1.000
_cell.length_c   1.000
_cell.angle_alpha   90.00
_cell.angle_beta   90.00
_cell.angle_gamma   90.00
#
_symmetry.space_group_name_H-M   'P 1'
#
loop_
_entity.id
_entity.type
_entity.pdbx_description
1 polymer ?
#
loop_
_entity_poly.entity_id
_entity_poly.type
_entity_poly.pdbx_seq_one_letter_code
_entity_poly.pdbx_strand_id
1 'polypeptide(L)'
;YNCKKNAADELDSKPIDPGEWEFSCVDESASDGQSWYDRDGPTWNCARYAYGSYCAWFGSGYRNFKKVANEACCVCGGGEQKVTGEYDGCSSVNKCSRCQSDCDEDTDCKDELECRQLDGPFPTNTNIGGC
;
A
#
# COMPACT_ATOMS: atom_id res chain seq x y z
N TYR A 1 19.23 18.45 -3.23
CA TYR A 1 18.21 19.51 -3.32
C TYR A 1 18.07 20.18 -1.97
N ASN A 2 18.32 21.50 -1.88
CA ASN A 2 18.21 22.28 -0.63
C ASN A 2 16.79 22.87 -0.53
N CYS A 3 15.81 22.00 -0.30
CA CYS A 3 14.42 22.41 -0.15
C CYS A 3 14.16 22.74 1.32
N LYS A 4 14.35 24.00 1.72
CA LYS A 4 13.88 24.48 3.03
C LYS A 4 12.40 24.79 2.88
N LYS A 5 11.53 24.01 3.52
CA LYS A 5 10.10 24.35 3.68
C LYS A 5 10.00 25.74 4.33
N ASN A 6 9.12 26.60 3.84
CA ASN A 6 8.94 27.94 4.40
C ASN A 6 7.97 27.85 5.58
N ALA A 7 8.12 28.73 6.57
CA ALA A 7 7.29 28.77 7.79
C ALA A 7 5.78 29.04 7.53
N ALA A 8 5.37 29.33 6.29
CA ALA A 8 3.96 29.44 5.90
C ALA A 8 3.25 28.08 5.75
N ASP A 9 4.01 26.98 5.71
CA ASP A 9 3.51 25.61 5.61
C ASP A 9 3.35 24.93 7.00
N GLU A 10 3.57 25.65 8.11
CA GLU A 10 3.67 25.10 9.48
C GLU A 10 2.36 25.11 10.32
N LEU A 11 1.20 25.47 9.75
CA LEU A 11 -0.07 25.59 10.52
C LEU A 11 -1.02 24.39 10.45
N ASP A 12 -0.60 23.24 9.91
CA ASP A 12 -1.26 21.95 10.17
C ASP A 12 -0.29 20.98 10.84
N SER A 13 0.04 21.30 12.09
CA SER A 13 0.99 20.56 12.91
C SER A 13 0.37 19.25 13.42
N LYS A 14 0.29 18.24 12.56
CA LYS A 14 0.67 16.89 12.99
C LYS A 14 1.97 16.54 12.26
N PRO A 15 3.02 16.11 12.97
CA PRO A 15 4.22 15.63 12.32
C PRO A 15 3.84 14.40 11.49
N ILE A 16 3.80 14.54 10.17
CA ILE A 16 3.74 13.39 9.26
C ILE A 16 5.20 13.00 9.00
N ASP A 17 5.58 11.83 9.50
CA ASP A 17 6.88 11.21 9.27
C ASP A 17 7.06 10.94 7.77
N PRO A 18 8.19 11.30 7.14
CA PRO A 18 8.48 10.95 5.75
C PRO A 18 8.67 9.44 5.59
N GLY A 19 7.56 8.70 5.46
CA GLY A 19 7.60 7.29 5.07
C GLY A 19 6.47 6.37 5.56
N GLU A 20 5.31 6.88 6.00
CA GLU A 20 4.22 5.98 6.39
C GLU A 20 3.42 5.47 5.18
N TRP A 21 4.00 4.50 4.49
CA TRP A 21 3.22 3.53 3.73
C TRP A 21 2.54 2.60 4.74
N GLU A 22 1.28 2.87 5.08
CA GLU A 22 0.48 1.94 5.88
C GLU A 22 0.15 0.71 5.02
N PHE A 23 1.07 -0.26 5.03
CA PHE A 23 0.81 -1.60 4.51
C PHE A 23 -0.07 -2.33 5.52
N SER A 24 -1.36 -2.42 5.21
CA SER A 24 -2.25 -3.32 5.93
C SER A 24 -2.37 -4.64 5.17
N CYS A 25 -2.38 -5.72 5.93
CA CYS A 25 -2.70 -7.02 5.35
C CYS A 25 -4.22 -7.17 5.26
N VAL A 26 -4.70 -7.61 4.10
CA VAL A 26 -6.11 -7.94 3.87
C VAL A 26 -6.22 -9.42 3.49
N ASP A 27 -7.13 -10.13 4.17
CA ASP A 27 -7.45 -11.50 3.82
C ASP A 27 -7.96 -11.57 2.37
N GLU A 28 -7.48 -12.57 1.63
CA GLU A 28 -7.83 -12.78 0.24
C GLU A 28 -9.32 -13.11 0.08
N SER A 29 -9.87 -12.73 -1.06
CA SER A 29 -11.27 -12.98 -1.42
C SER A 29 -11.33 -13.75 -2.74
N ALA A 30 -12.38 -14.56 -2.90
CA ALA A 30 -12.69 -15.20 -4.16
C ALA A 30 -12.99 -14.18 -5.26
N SER A 31 -12.95 -14.61 -6.52
CA SER A 31 -13.12 -13.73 -7.69
C SER A 31 -14.48 -13.04 -7.79
N ASP A 32 -15.47 -13.51 -7.04
CA ASP A 32 -16.82 -12.93 -6.91
C ASP A 32 -16.95 -12.00 -5.69
N GLY A 33 -15.85 -11.74 -4.97
CA GLY A 33 -15.81 -10.91 -3.77
C GLY A 33 -16.21 -11.64 -2.49
N GLN A 34 -16.46 -12.95 -2.52
CA GLN A 34 -16.73 -13.73 -1.31
C GLN A 34 -15.44 -13.90 -0.48
N SER A 35 -15.53 -13.82 0.85
CA SER A 35 -14.38 -14.10 1.73
C SER A 35 -13.80 -15.49 1.48
N TRP A 36 -12.47 -15.63 1.49
CA TRP A 36 -11.83 -16.92 1.27
C TRP A 36 -12.23 -17.95 2.35
N TYR A 37 -12.44 -19.18 1.89
CA TYR A 37 -12.62 -20.36 2.72
C TYR A 37 -12.03 -21.59 2.01
N ASP A 38 -11.63 -22.60 2.76
CA ASP A 38 -10.99 -23.81 2.24
C ASP A 38 -12.00 -24.77 1.53
N ARG A 39 -11.55 -25.93 1.06
CA ARG A 39 -12.44 -26.87 0.33
C ARG A 39 -13.54 -27.52 1.19
N ASP A 40 -13.39 -27.51 2.51
CA ASP A 40 -14.31 -28.14 3.47
C ASP A 40 -15.52 -27.23 3.77
N GLY A 41 -15.50 -25.98 3.28
CA GLY A 41 -16.68 -25.13 3.15
C GLY A 41 -16.57 -23.77 3.85
N PRO A 42 -17.61 -22.91 3.76
CA PRO A 42 -17.56 -21.51 4.20
C PRO A 42 -17.25 -21.28 5.69
N THR A 43 -17.42 -22.30 6.53
CA THR A 43 -17.05 -22.25 7.95
C THR A 43 -15.54 -22.31 8.18
N TRP A 44 -14.78 -22.78 7.19
CA TRP A 44 -13.32 -22.88 7.20
C TRP A 44 -12.66 -21.68 6.51
N ASN A 45 -12.97 -20.50 7.03
CA ASN A 45 -12.44 -19.21 6.57
C ASN A 45 -11.23 -18.75 7.39
N CYS A 46 -10.67 -17.58 7.08
CA CYS A 46 -9.52 -17.04 7.79
C CYS A 46 -9.76 -16.87 9.30
N ALA A 47 -10.98 -16.51 9.73
CA ALA A 47 -11.31 -16.47 11.15
C ALA A 47 -11.23 -17.86 11.80
N ARG A 48 -11.58 -18.93 11.07
CA ARG A 48 -11.41 -20.30 11.58
C ARG A 48 -9.95 -20.68 11.71
N TYR A 49 -9.13 -20.32 10.73
CA TYR A 49 -7.69 -20.61 10.76
C TYR A 49 -6.91 -19.80 11.80
N ALA A 50 -7.46 -18.68 12.28
CA ALA A 50 -6.91 -17.90 13.39
C ALA A 50 -6.96 -18.64 14.75
N TYR A 51 -7.74 -19.72 14.89
CA TYR A 51 -7.86 -20.42 16.16
C TYR A 51 -6.68 -21.36 16.41
N GLY A 52 -5.99 -21.14 17.53
CA GLY A 52 -4.95 -22.03 18.04
C GLY A 52 -3.79 -22.17 17.06
N SER A 53 -3.50 -23.40 16.64
CA SER A 53 -2.39 -23.73 15.73
C SER A 53 -2.85 -24.18 14.35
N TYR A 54 -4.06 -23.80 13.93
CA TYR A 54 -4.63 -24.27 12.66
C TYR A 54 -3.85 -23.81 11.42
N CYS A 55 -3.31 -22.59 11.39
CA CYS A 55 -2.40 -22.18 10.32
C CYS A 55 -1.17 -23.11 10.22
N ALA A 56 -0.57 -23.48 11.36
CA ALA A 56 0.61 -24.34 11.39
C ALA A 56 0.29 -25.79 10.98
N TRP A 57 -0.86 -26.34 11.40
CA TRP A 57 -1.21 -27.74 11.14
C TRP A 57 -1.91 -27.97 9.81
N PHE A 58 -2.78 -27.04 9.40
CA PHE A 58 -3.69 -27.20 8.27
C PHE A 58 -3.55 -26.11 7.22
N GLY A 59 -2.80 -25.03 7.49
CA GLY A 59 -2.77 -23.84 6.63
C GLY A 59 -2.13 -24.05 5.27
N SER A 60 -1.35 -25.12 5.08
CA SER A 60 -0.77 -25.50 3.79
C SER A 60 -1.66 -26.46 2.99
N GLY A 61 -2.79 -26.90 3.54
CA GLY A 61 -3.71 -27.87 2.93
C GLY A 61 -5.00 -27.25 2.41
N TYR A 62 -5.96 -28.12 2.04
CA TYR A 62 -7.37 -27.75 1.79
C TYR A 62 -7.61 -26.65 0.73
N ARG A 63 -6.71 -26.56 -0.27
CA ARG A 63 -6.74 -25.53 -1.32
C ARG A 63 -8.12 -25.33 -1.93
N ASN A 64 -8.56 -24.07 -1.95
CA ASN A 64 -9.77 -23.60 -2.61
C ASN A 64 -9.54 -22.18 -3.15
N PHE A 65 -10.27 -21.78 -4.19
CA PHE A 65 -9.99 -20.52 -4.93
C PHE A 65 -8.52 -20.37 -5.35
N LYS A 66 -7.87 -21.50 -5.66
CA LYS A 66 -6.44 -21.61 -5.99
C LYS A 66 -5.47 -21.18 -4.88
N LYS A 67 -5.92 -20.97 -3.64
CA LYS A 67 -5.08 -20.57 -2.49
C LYS A 67 -5.29 -21.51 -1.30
N VAL A 68 -4.29 -21.60 -0.41
CA VAL A 68 -4.40 -22.24 0.93
C VAL A 68 -4.40 -21.16 2.02
N ALA A 69 -4.71 -21.49 3.27
CA ALA A 69 -4.81 -20.47 4.33
C ALA A 69 -3.50 -19.70 4.56
N ASN A 70 -2.35 -20.36 4.45
CA ASN A 70 -1.02 -19.73 4.56
C ASN A 70 -0.71 -18.78 3.38
N GLU A 71 -1.49 -18.82 2.30
CA GLU A 71 -1.40 -17.88 1.17
C GLU A 71 -2.53 -16.84 1.23
N ALA A 72 -3.70 -17.21 1.72
CA ALA A 72 -4.92 -16.41 1.66
C ALA A 72 -5.14 -15.52 2.90
N CYS A 73 -4.71 -15.97 4.07
CA CYS A 73 -5.10 -15.36 5.34
C CYS A 73 -3.93 -14.66 6.01
N CYS A 74 -4.15 -13.40 6.40
CA CYS A 74 -3.19 -12.57 7.12
C CYS A 74 -2.74 -13.22 8.44
N VAL A 75 -3.69 -13.83 9.16
CA VAL A 75 -3.43 -14.54 10.42
C VAL A 75 -2.47 -15.73 10.25
N CYS A 76 -2.33 -16.24 9.02
CA CYS A 76 -1.44 -17.35 8.69
C CYS A 76 -0.15 -16.90 7.99
N GLY A 77 0.09 -15.59 7.87
CA GLY A 77 1.24 -15.03 7.16
C GLY A 77 1.04 -14.91 5.64
N GLY A 78 -0.17 -15.17 5.13
CA GLY A 78 -0.57 -14.90 3.76
C GLY A 78 -1.33 -13.57 3.65
N GLY A 79 -2.30 -13.53 2.73
CA GLY A 79 -3.10 -12.34 2.45
C GLY A 79 -2.41 -11.38 1.49
N GLU A 80 -3.15 -10.36 1.04
CA GLU A 80 -2.61 -9.31 0.19
C GLU A 80 -2.13 -8.13 1.02
N GLN A 81 -0.99 -7.55 0.65
CA GLN A 81 -0.57 -6.25 1.17
C GLN A 81 -1.34 -5.17 0.43
N LYS A 82 -2.22 -4.46 1.14
CA LYS A 82 -2.93 -3.29 0.62
C LYS A 82 -2.37 -2.05 1.27
N VAL A 83 -2.12 -1.03 0.45
CA VAL A 83 -1.80 0.30 0.94
C VAL A 83 -3.13 0.89 1.42
N THR A 84 -3.34 0.95 2.73
CA THR A 84 -4.50 1.62 3.32
C THR A 84 -4.05 2.96 3.86
N GLY A 85 -3.68 3.82 2.93
CA GLY A 85 -3.48 5.25 3.12
C GLY A 85 -3.86 5.89 1.80
N GLU A 86 -4.51 7.04 1.86
CA GLU A 86 -4.57 7.90 0.68
C GLU A 86 -3.12 8.21 0.32
N TYR A 87 -2.64 7.68 -0.80
CA TYR A 87 -1.33 8.04 -1.34
C TYR A 87 -1.39 9.55 -1.54
N ASP A 88 -0.80 10.33 -0.62
CA ASP A 88 -0.52 11.77 -0.78
C ASP A 88 0.58 12.00 -1.82
N GLY A 89 0.62 11.14 -2.83
CA GLY A 89 1.36 11.38 -4.03
C GLY A 89 0.56 12.34 -4.88
N CYS A 90 1.27 13.35 -5.31
CA CYS A 90 0.75 14.32 -6.23
C CYS A 90 0.86 13.82 -7.67
N SER A 91 0.08 14.45 -8.55
CA SER A 91 0.06 14.16 -9.99
C SER A 91 -0.59 15.34 -10.71
N SER A 92 -0.76 15.22 -12.01
CA SER A 92 -1.49 16.19 -12.83
C SER A 92 -2.92 16.48 -12.33
N VAL A 93 -3.53 15.56 -11.56
CA VAL A 93 -4.83 15.74 -10.91
C VAL A 93 -4.69 16.42 -9.53
N ASN A 94 -3.79 15.93 -8.69
CA ASN A 94 -3.49 16.49 -7.38
C ASN A 94 -2.14 17.19 -7.42
N LYS A 95 -2.09 18.46 -7.86
CA LYS A 95 -0.83 19.15 -8.14
C LYS A 95 0.14 19.16 -6.95
N CYS A 96 1.38 18.75 -7.21
CA CYS A 96 2.50 18.69 -6.28
C CYS A 96 2.82 20.07 -5.72
N SER A 97 2.90 20.13 -4.40
CA SER A 97 3.40 21.30 -3.70
C SER A 97 4.92 21.38 -3.79
N ARG A 98 5.48 22.53 -3.41
CA ARG A 98 6.93 22.71 -3.37
C ARG A 98 7.57 21.67 -2.45
N CYS A 99 8.63 21.04 -2.92
CA CYS A 99 9.34 19.95 -2.24
C CYS A 99 8.55 18.63 -2.09
N GLN A 100 7.45 18.44 -2.84
CA GLN A 100 6.68 17.18 -2.88
C GLN A 100 7.20 16.29 -4.02
N SER A 101 7.41 15.01 -3.72
CA SER A 101 7.79 13.98 -4.70
C SER A 101 6.59 13.53 -5.53
N ASP A 102 6.84 12.75 -6.59
CA ASP A 102 5.87 12.13 -7.50
C ASP A 102 5.47 12.97 -8.73
N CYS A 103 6.22 14.04 -9.03
CA CYS A 103 6.07 14.69 -10.34
C CYS A 103 6.76 13.87 -11.43
N ASP A 104 6.07 13.67 -12.54
CA ASP A 104 6.58 13.13 -13.79
C ASP A 104 6.94 14.27 -14.75
N GLU A 105 6.15 15.35 -14.75
CA GLU A 105 6.38 16.55 -15.55
C GLU A 105 6.03 17.82 -14.78
N ASP A 106 6.44 18.99 -15.30
CA ASP A 106 6.16 20.28 -14.68
C ASP A 106 4.66 20.50 -14.45
N THR A 107 3.80 19.87 -15.27
CA THR A 107 2.36 19.97 -15.10
C THR A 107 1.87 19.26 -13.85
N ASP A 108 2.61 18.30 -13.29
CA ASP A 108 2.25 17.70 -12.03
C ASP A 108 2.47 18.66 -10.87
N CYS A 109 3.25 19.74 -11.04
CA CYS A 109 3.49 20.75 -10.03
C CYS A 109 2.40 21.84 -10.00
N LYS A 110 2.24 22.46 -8.82
CA LYS A 110 1.48 23.72 -8.69
C LYS A 110 2.17 24.83 -9.50
N ASP A 111 1.39 25.82 -9.91
CA ASP A 111 1.84 26.90 -10.80
C ASP A 111 3.20 27.49 -10.35
N GLU A 112 4.08 27.74 -11.33
CA GLU A 112 5.45 28.28 -11.18
C GLU A 112 6.50 27.32 -10.61
N LEU A 113 6.17 26.04 -10.39
CA LEU A 113 7.13 25.01 -10.00
C LEU A 113 7.55 24.13 -11.17
N GLU A 114 8.81 23.71 -11.18
CA GLU A 114 9.40 22.80 -12.17
C GLU A 114 9.65 21.44 -11.54
N CYS A 115 9.31 20.38 -12.27
CA CYS A 115 9.59 19.03 -11.85
C CYS A 115 11.08 18.71 -12.04
N ARG A 116 11.73 18.29 -10.95
CA ARG A 116 13.15 17.92 -10.94
C ARG A 116 13.27 16.43 -10.72
N GLN A 117 13.38 15.69 -11.82
CA GLN A 117 13.64 14.25 -11.80
C GLN A 117 15.05 13.95 -11.27
N LEU A 118 15.12 12.95 -10.39
CA LEU A 118 16.36 12.28 -10.04
C LEU A 118 16.42 10.94 -10.79
N ASP A 119 17.44 10.73 -11.61
CA ASP A 119 17.76 9.41 -12.17
C ASP A 119 18.18 8.48 -11.02
N GLY A 120 17.22 7.81 -10.40
CA GLY A 120 17.45 6.85 -9.33
C GLY A 120 17.71 5.44 -9.88
N PRO A 121 18.64 4.65 -9.29
CA PRO A 121 18.91 3.27 -9.72
C PRO A 121 17.84 2.26 -9.27
N PHE A 122 16.61 2.69 -8.98
CA PHE A 122 15.58 1.82 -8.42
C PHE A 122 14.68 1.23 -9.52
N PRO A 123 14.52 -0.10 -9.60
CA PRO A 123 13.62 -0.76 -10.55
C PRO A 123 12.15 -0.75 -10.06
N THR A 124 11.72 0.31 -9.40
CA THR A 124 10.32 0.50 -9.01
C THR A 124 9.69 1.53 -9.93
N ASN A 125 8.46 1.29 -10.36
CA ASN A 125 7.65 2.13 -11.23
C ASN A 125 7.22 3.44 -10.54
N THR A 126 8.16 4.13 -9.90
CA THR A 126 7.93 5.31 -9.06
C THR A 126 8.96 6.34 -9.51
N ASN A 127 8.50 7.32 -10.30
CA ASN A 127 9.32 8.44 -10.69
C ASN A 127 9.64 9.27 -9.44
N ILE A 128 10.93 9.41 -9.13
CA ILE A 128 11.42 10.18 -7.97
C ILE A 128 11.63 11.63 -8.41
N GLY A 129 10.66 12.20 -9.12
CA GLY A 129 10.65 13.62 -9.45
C GLY A 129 10.06 14.41 -8.29
N GLY A 130 10.66 15.56 -7.98
CA GLY A 130 10.13 16.50 -7.00
C GLY A 130 9.94 17.89 -7.57
N CYS A 131 8.80 18.49 -7.25
CA CYS A 131 8.62 19.94 -7.27
C CYS A 131 9.22 20.53 -5.96
#